data_AF-A0A958C0Z4-F1
#
_entry.id   AF-A0A958C0Z4-F1
#
_cell.length_a   1.000
_cell.length_b   1.000
_cell.length_c   1.000
_cell.angle_alpha   90.00
_cell.angle_beta   90.00
_cell.angle_gamma   90.00
#
_symmetry.space_group_name_H-M   'P 1'
#
loop_
_entity.id
_entity.type
_entity.pdbx_description
1 polymer ?
#
loop_
_entity_poly.entity_id
_entity_poly.type
_entity_poly.pdbx_seq_one_letter_code
_entity_poly.pdbx_strand_id
1 'polypeptide(L)'
;VVINASNRAKDVTWMQAHAAGFDVTLDDISDATYMLALQGPKAQEILQRLTPADLDAMPFHSCLETEVAGISTLLGATGYTGEYGYELFFPVEQAAAMWNALLAEGQADGLLPCGLAARDSLRFEPCLPLYGHEIEQDIDPISARLGWAVSFSKGDFVGRDALLKLKLEGTSHLLVGFEMVDKAVPRGGYSVALDGEVVGEVTTGMKSPTTGRFVGLAYVPADHAKLGSAIDIVIRDQPKRAVVVRRPFYLAAYRR
;
A
#
# COMPACT_ATOMS: atom_id res chain seq x y z
N VAL A 1 9.34 -13.27 -4.56
CA VAL A 1 9.12 -12.16 -3.59
C VAL A 1 9.01 -10.88 -4.39
N VAL A 2 8.03 -10.02 -4.11
CA VAL A 2 7.85 -8.74 -4.80
C VAL A 2 8.13 -7.62 -3.80
N ILE A 3 9.06 -6.72 -4.12
CA ILE A 3 9.54 -5.62 -3.27
C ILE A 3 9.44 -4.28 -3.98
N ASN A 4 9.52 -3.19 -3.22
CA ASN A 4 9.48 -1.83 -3.79
C ASN A 4 10.74 -1.55 -4.62
N ALA A 5 10.56 -0.88 -5.76
CA ALA A 5 11.64 -0.58 -6.70
C ALA A 5 12.83 0.15 -6.03
N SER A 6 12.56 1.15 -5.19
CA SER A 6 13.60 1.92 -4.48
C SER A 6 14.38 1.09 -3.45
N ASN A 7 13.84 -0.05 -3.02
CA ASN A 7 14.46 -0.92 -2.02
C ASN A 7 15.15 -2.15 -2.63
N ARG A 8 15.08 -2.37 -3.95
CA ARG A 8 15.56 -3.61 -4.61
C ARG A 8 16.92 -4.07 -4.09
N ALA A 9 17.94 -3.22 -4.24
CA ALA A 9 19.30 -3.56 -3.83
C ALA A 9 19.40 -3.85 -2.32
N LYS A 10 18.80 -2.98 -1.50
CA LYS A 10 18.81 -3.09 -0.03
C LYS A 10 18.18 -4.42 0.43
N ASP A 11 17.00 -4.74 -0.09
CA ASP A 11 16.24 -5.92 0.34
C ASP A 11 16.86 -7.22 -0.21
N VAL A 12 17.41 -7.21 -1.42
CA VAL A 12 18.16 -8.36 -1.97
C VAL A 12 19.42 -8.63 -1.15
N THR A 13 20.22 -7.60 -0.85
CA THR A 13 21.39 -7.74 0.04
C THR A 13 21.00 -8.24 1.42
N TRP A 14 19.91 -7.74 1.98
CA TRP A 14 19.39 -8.20 3.27
C TRP A 14 18.99 -9.69 3.23
N MET A 15 18.24 -10.12 2.22
CA MET A 15 17.85 -11.53 2.06
C MET A 15 19.08 -12.43 1.87
N GLN A 16 20.06 -12.02 1.06
CA GLN A 16 21.31 -12.77 0.86
C GLN A 16 22.10 -12.94 2.16
N ALA A 17 22.22 -11.87 2.96
CA ALA A 17 22.89 -11.94 4.26
C ALA A 17 22.20 -12.89 5.25
N HIS A 18 20.89 -13.13 5.11
CA HIS A 18 20.10 -14.01 5.96
C HIS A 18 19.81 -15.39 5.34
N ALA A 19 20.32 -15.67 4.14
CA ALA A 19 20.16 -16.98 3.51
C ALA A 19 21.07 -18.06 4.14
N ALA A 20 22.12 -17.64 4.86
CA ALA A 20 23.02 -18.57 5.55
C ALA A 20 22.24 -19.45 6.54
N GLY A 21 22.38 -20.78 6.41
CA GLY A 21 21.66 -21.75 7.23
C GLY A 21 20.37 -22.29 6.62
N PHE A 22 19.96 -21.79 5.45
CA PHE A 22 18.84 -22.31 4.66
C PHE A 22 19.35 -22.97 3.37
N ASP A 23 18.74 -24.09 2.98
CA ASP A 23 18.99 -24.72 1.69
C ASP A 23 18.13 -24.06 0.60
N VAL A 24 18.53 -22.84 0.21
CA VAL A 24 17.79 -22.01 -0.74
C VAL A 24 18.74 -21.31 -1.70
N THR A 25 18.25 -21.04 -2.91
CA THR A 25 18.90 -20.14 -3.87
C THR A 25 18.06 -18.87 -4.00
N LEU A 26 18.72 -17.72 -4.02
CA LEU A 26 18.09 -16.43 -4.25
C LEU A 26 18.52 -15.91 -5.62
N ASP A 27 17.55 -15.78 -6.53
CA ASP A 27 17.76 -15.21 -7.87
C ASP A 27 16.94 -13.92 -8.02
N ASP A 28 17.60 -12.84 -8.42
CA ASP A 28 16.97 -11.55 -8.66
C ASP A 28 16.57 -11.43 -10.13
N ILE A 29 15.33 -11.87 -10.41
CA ILE A 29 14.74 -11.87 -11.76
C ILE A 29 14.06 -10.54 -12.14
N SER A 30 14.29 -9.46 -11.38
CA SER A 30 13.59 -8.19 -11.59
C SER A 30 13.81 -7.60 -12.98
N ASP A 31 14.99 -7.78 -13.58
CA ASP A 31 15.29 -7.27 -14.92
C ASP A 31 14.65 -8.10 -16.05
N ALA A 32 14.27 -9.35 -15.75
CA ALA A 32 13.62 -10.25 -16.70
C ALA A 32 12.09 -10.23 -16.59
N THR A 33 11.54 -9.61 -15.53
CA THR A 33 10.12 -9.67 -15.19
C THR A 33 9.49 -8.29 -15.27
N TYR A 34 8.40 -8.15 -16.04
CA TYR A 34 7.55 -6.98 -16.00
C TYR A 34 6.32 -7.24 -15.14
N MET A 35 5.76 -6.19 -14.54
CA MET A 35 4.50 -6.26 -13.80
C MET A 35 3.51 -5.21 -14.30
N LEU A 36 2.30 -5.64 -14.62
CA LEU A 36 1.16 -4.76 -14.91
C LEU A 36 0.04 -5.01 -13.89
N ALA A 37 -0.58 -3.93 -13.41
CA ALA A 37 -1.76 -4.01 -12.56
C ALA A 37 -3.01 -3.60 -13.35
N LEU A 38 -3.97 -4.51 -13.46
CA LEU A 38 -5.31 -4.25 -13.99
C LEU A 38 -6.28 -4.15 -12.81
N GLN A 39 -6.79 -2.95 -12.55
CA GLN A 39 -7.50 -2.65 -11.30
C GLN A 39 -8.81 -1.92 -11.60
N GLY A 40 -9.87 -2.25 -10.85
CA GLY A 40 -11.17 -1.62 -10.97
C GLY A 40 -12.31 -2.63 -11.12
N PRO A 41 -13.56 -2.16 -11.04
CA PRO A 41 -14.75 -3.02 -11.00
C PRO A 41 -14.95 -3.89 -12.25
N LYS A 42 -14.32 -3.54 -13.37
CA LYS A 42 -14.36 -4.29 -14.64
C LYS A 42 -13.10 -5.11 -14.92
N ALA A 43 -12.12 -5.11 -14.00
CA ALA A 43 -10.84 -5.78 -14.19
C ALA A 43 -11.00 -7.28 -14.48
N GLN A 44 -11.84 -7.97 -13.70
CA GLN A 44 -12.11 -9.40 -13.89
C GLN A 44 -12.81 -9.67 -15.24
N GLU A 45 -13.86 -8.92 -15.56
CA GLU A 45 -14.61 -9.10 -16.81
C GLU A 45 -13.72 -8.90 -18.04
N ILE A 46 -12.81 -7.93 -18.01
CA ILE A 46 -11.84 -7.66 -19.08
C ILE A 46 -10.82 -8.80 -19.15
N LEU A 47 -10.20 -9.16 -18.02
CA LEU A 47 -9.12 -10.14 -17.99
C LEU A 47 -9.60 -11.54 -18.37
N GLN A 48 -10.81 -11.92 -17.96
CA GLN A 48 -11.39 -13.23 -18.23
C GLN A 48 -11.47 -13.55 -19.72
N ARG A 49 -11.59 -12.52 -20.58
CA ARG A 49 -11.63 -12.70 -22.05
C ARG A 49 -10.25 -12.99 -22.66
N LEU A 50 -9.18 -12.74 -21.91
CA LEU A 50 -7.80 -12.91 -22.34
C LEU A 50 -7.10 -14.12 -21.72
N THR A 51 -7.74 -14.83 -20.80
CA THR A 51 -7.12 -15.95 -20.08
C THR A 51 -8.04 -17.17 -20.07
N PRO A 52 -7.49 -18.40 -20.17
CA PRO A 52 -8.27 -19.62 -20.00
C PRO A 52 -8.54 -19.94 -18.52
N ALA A 53 -7.89 -19.25 -17.57
CA ALA A 53 -8.12 -19.46 -16.15
C ALA A 53 -9.54 -19.03 -15.74
N ASP A 54 -10.17 -19.78 -14.84
CA ASP A 54 -11.42 -19.38 -14.18
C ASP A 54 -11.10 -18.35 -13.10
N LEU A 55 -11.38 -17.07 -13.38
CA LEU A 55 -11.08 -15.98 -12.46
C LEU A 55 -12.09 -15.87 -11.31
N ASP A 56 -13.30 -16.42 -11.46
CA ASP A 56 -14.28 -16.50 -10.37
C ASP A 56 -13.80 -17.45 -9.26
N ALA A 57 -13.02 -18.47 -9.64
CA ALA A 57 -12.42 -19.42 -8.71
C ALA A 57 -11.17 -18.90 -7.99
N MET A 58 -10.65 -17.71 -8.34
CA MET A 58 -9.46 -17.13 -7.70
C MET A 58 -9.83 -16.30 -6.47
N PRO A 59 -9.51 -16.75 -5.24
CA PRO A 59 -9.73 -15.93 -4.05
C PRO A 59 -8.81 -14.71 -4.05
N PHE A 60 -9.24 -13.62 -3.43
CA PHE A 60 -8.37 -12.48 -3.15
C PHE A 60 -7.12 -12.93 -2.37
N HIS A 61 -5.95 -12.37 -2.68
CA HIS A 61 -4.63 -12.79 -2.16
C HIS A 61 -4.20 -14.22 -2.57
N SER A 62 -4.72 -14.75 -3.68
CA SER A 62 -4.19 -15.95 -4.34
C SER A 62 -3.39 -15.61 -5.59
N CYS A 63 -2.62 -16.59 -6.09
CA CYS A 63 -1.99 -16.52 -7.38
C CYS A 63 -2.06 -17.86 -8.10
N LEU A 64 -1.94 -17.81 -9.43
CA LEU A 64 -1.79 -19.00 -10.27
C LEU A 64 -0.94 -18.67 -11.51
N GLU A 65 -0.33 -19.69 -12.09
CA GLU A 65 0.31 -19.60 -13.40
C GLU A 65 -0.73 -19.88 -14.49
N THR A 66 -0.79 -19.03 -15.50
CA THR A 66 -1.68 -19.17 -16.65
C THR A 66 -1.12 -18.42 -17.85
N GLU A 67 -1.91 -18.28 -18.90
CA GLU A 67 -1.64 -17.40 -20.01
C GLU A 67 -2.62 -16.23 -20.02
N VAL A 68 -2.14 -15.03 -20.36
CA VAL A 68 -2.96 -13.86 -20.65
C VAL A 68 -2.57 -13.35 -22.03
N ALA A 69 -3.54 -13.26 -22.95
CA ALA A 69 -3.29 -12.94 -24.36
C ALA A 69 -2.21 -13.82 -25.01
N GLY A 70 -2.16 -15.11 -24.63
CA GLY A 70 -1.16 -16.08 -25.10
C GLY A 70 0.25 -15.90 -24.51
N ILE A 71 0.41 -15.07 -23.47
CA ILE A 71 1.69 -14.83 -22.78
C ILE A 71 1.67 -15.53 -21.42
N SER A 72 2.65 -16.40 -21.18
CA SER A 72 2.85 -17.03 -19.86
C SER A 72 2.98 -15.97 -18.77
N THR A 73 2.13 -16.08 -17.75
CA THR A 73 1.91 -15.05 -16.74
C THR A 73 1.67 -15.70 -15.38
N LEU A 74 2.40 -15.28 -14.36
CA LEU A 74 2.01 -15.47 -12.97
C LEU A 74 0.97 -14.39 -12.65
N LEU A 75 -0.27 -14.82 -12.44
CA LEU A 75 -1.41 -13.96 -12.19
C LEU A 75 -1.72 -13.92 -10.69
N GLY A 76 -1.73 -12.74 -10.08
CA GLY A 76 -2.12 -12.52 -8.69
C GLY A 76 -3.45 -11.79 -8.58
N ALA A 77 -4.38 -12.28 -7.76
CA ALA A 77 -5.59 -11.56 -7.37
C ALA A 77 -5.27 -10.57 -6.23
N THR A 78 -4.48 -9.55 -6.56
CA THR A 78 -3.91 -8.56 -5.64
C THR A 78 -4.02 -7.15 -6.21
N GLY A 79 -3.80 -6.14 -5.37
CA GLY A 79 -3.96 -4.76 -5.79
C GLY A 79 -3.50 -3.73 -4.77
N TYR A 80 -3.27 -2.52 -5.26
CA TYR A 80 -2.81 -1.37 -4.46
C TYR A 80 -3.69 -0.13 -4.68
N THR A 81 -4.98 -0.35 -4.94
CA THR A 81 -5.93 0.71 -5.32
C THR A 81 -7.17 0.80 -4.43
N GLY A 82 -7.39 -0.17 -3.53
CA GLY A 82 -8.67 -0.31 -2.84
C GLY A 82 -9.75 -1.00 -3.66
N GLU A 83 -9.56 -1.17 -4.97
CA GLU A 83 -10.48 -1.91 -5.85
C GLU A 83 -10.04 -3.36 -6.03
N TYR A 84 -10.97 -4.19 -6.52
CA TYR A 84 -10.62 -5.53 -6.98
C TYR A 84 -9.80 -5.44 -8.27
N GLY A 85 -8.97 -6.44 -8.53
CA GLY A 85 -8.08 -6.44 -9.68
C GLY A 85 -7.00 -7.49 -9.58
N TYR A 86 -6.08 -7.41 -10.53
CA TYR A 86 -5.02 -8.38 -10.72
C TYR A 86 -3.68 -7.70 -10.95
N GLU A 87 -2.62 -8.40 -10.59
CA GLU A 87 -1.23 -8.10 -10.95
C GLU A 87 -0.71 -9.23 -11.83
N LEU A 88 -0.18 -8.87 -13.01
CA LEU A 88 0.29 -9.78 -14.04
C LEU A 88 1.81 -9.68 -14.08
N PHE A 89 2.50 -10.78 -13.74
CA PHE A 89 3.94 -10.89 -13.81
C PHE A 89 4.34 -11.78 -14.99
N PHE A 90 5.10 -11.25 -15.93
CA PHE A 90 5.41 -11.93 -17.20
C PHE A 90 6.75 -11.43 -17.79
N PRO A 91 7.32 -12.09 -18.82
CA PRO A 91 8.62 -11.71 -19.37
C PRO A 91 8.68 -10.28 -19.93
N VAL A 92 9.78 -9.57 -19.66
CA VAL A 92 9.94 -8.14 -19.97
C VAL A 92 9.77 -7.79 -21.45
N GLU A 93 10.20 -8.69 -22.34
CA GLU A 93 10.09 -8.54 -23.79
C GLU A 93 8.64 -8.51 -24.28
N GLN A 94 7.69 -9.02 -23.49
CA GLN A 94 6.26 -9.05 -23.82
C GLN A 94 5.48 -7.85 -23.29
N ALA A 95 6.13 -6.89 -22.61
CA ALA A 95 5.46 -5.75 -21.96
C ALA A 95 4.57 -4.95 -22.89
N ALA A 96 5.07 -4.57 -24.07
CA ALA A 96 4.29 -3.82 -25.04
C ALA A 96 3.11 -4.63 -25.60
N ALA A 97 3.30 -5.93 -25.83
CA ALA A 97 2.26 -6.81 -26.34
C ALA A 97 1.13 -6.98 -25.33
N MET A 98 1.46 -7.31 -24.07
CA MET A 98 0.50 -7.42 -22.97
C MET A 98 -0.27 -6.11 -22.76
N TRP A 99 0.45 -4.98 -22.69
CA TRP A 99 -0.14 -3.65 -22.51
C TRP A 99 -1.17 -3.32 -23.59
N ASN A 100 -0.81 -3.52 -24.86
CA ASN A 100 -1.70 -3.24 -25.98
C ASN A 100 -2.90 -4.20 -26.02
N ALA A 101 -2.70 -5.48 -25.71
CA ALA A 101 -3.78 -6.47 -25.64
C ALA A 101 -4.83 -6.08 -24.58
N LEU A 102 -4.38 -5.73 -23.37
CA LEU A 102 -5.26 -5.27 -22.29
C LEU A 102 -6.06 -4.03 -22.70
N LEU A 103 -5.39 -3.01 -23.23
CA LEU A 103 -6.06 -1.76 -23.63
C LEU A 103 -7.06 -1.97 -24.77
N ALA A 104 -6.71 -2.77 -25.78
CA ALA A 104 -7.61 -3.07 -26.89
C ALA A 104 -8.85 -3.81 -26.39
N GLU A 105 -8.68 -4.82 -25.54
CA GLU A 105 -9.77 -5.63 -25.00
C GLU A 105 -10.67 -4.83 -24.06
N GLY A 106 -10.08 -3.98 -23.21
CA GLY A 106 -10.80 -3.20 -22.21
C GLY A 106 -11.36 -1.87 -22.72
N GLN A 107 -11.10 -1.47 -23.97
CA GLN A 107 -11.50 -0.15 -24.49
C GLN A 107 -13.01 0.08 -24.39
N ALA A 108 -13.81 -0.91 -24.78
CA ALA A 108 -15.27 -0.83 -24.74
C ALA A 108 -15.83 -0.73 -23.29
N ASP A 109 -15.07 -1.25 -22.31
CA ASP A 109 -15.40 -1.21 -20.89
C ASP A 109 -14.85 0.04 -20.18
N GLY A 110 -14.18 0.94 -20.92
CA GLY A 110 -13.62 2.18 -20.39
C GLY A 110 -12.28 2.01 -19.67
N LEU A 111 -11.50 0.97 -20.00
CA LEU A 111 -10.14 0.82 -19.48
C LEU A 111 -9.26 1.99 -19.93
N LEU A 112 -8.50 2.55 -18.99
CA LEU A 112 -7.60 3.67 -19.23
C LEU A 112 -6.22 3.39 -18.61
N PRO A 113 -5.13 3.88 -19.23
CA PRO A 113 -3.83 3.96 -18.59
C PRO A 113 -3.90 4.80 -17.30
N CYS A 114 -3.25 4.32 -16.24
CA CYS A 114 -3.20 4.99 -14.94
C CYS A 114 -1.76 5.27 -14.52
N GLY A 115 -1.47 6.53 -14.20
CA GLY A 115 -0.13 6.97 -13.77
C GLY A 115 0.09 6.93 -12.26
N LEU A 116 1.33 7.18 -11.85
CA LEU A 116 1.75 7.10 -10.44
C LEU A 116 1.00 8.08 -9.51
N ALA A 117 0.69 9.28 -9.96
CA ALA A 117 -0.06 10.26 -9.16
C ALA A 117 -1.47 9.78 -8.82
N ALA A 118 -2.15 9.13 -9.79
CA ALA A 118 -3.44 8.51 -9.55
C ALA A 118 -3.29 7.30 -8.61
N ARG A 119 -2.28 6.44 -8.82
CA ARG A 119 -1.97 5.32 -7.91
C ARG A 119 -1.75 5.78 -6.46
N ASP A 120 -1.07 6.90 -6.24
CA ASP A 120 -0.85 7.44 -4.89
C ASP A 120 -2.17 7.87 -4.22
N SER A 121 -3.11 8.44 -4.97
CA SER A 121 -4.46 8.70 -4.44
C SER A 121 -5.24 7.42 -4.14
N LEU A 122 -5.19 6.44 -5.05
CA LEU A 122 -5.94 5.18 -4.94
C LEU A 122 -5.45 4.30 -3.79
N ARG A 123 -4.16 4.29 -3.48
CA ARG A 123 -3.63 3.57 -2.30
C ARG A 123 -3.93 4.31 -0.99
N PHE A 124 -3.95 5.64 -1.04
CA PHE A 124 -4.10 6.48 0.13
C PHE A 124 -5.51 6.42 0.71
N GLU A 125 -6.55 6.46 -0.14
CA GLU A 125 -7.94 6.42 0.29
C GLU A 125 -8.32 5.15 1.13
N PRO A 126 -7.92 3.91 0.75
CA PRO A 126 -8.04 2.71 1.58
C PRO A 126 -6.96 2.60 2.67
N CYS A 127 -6.09 3.60 2.83
CA CYS A 127 -4.98 3.66 3.78
C CYS A 127 -3.98 2.51 3.65
N LEU A 128 -3.61 2.15 2.42
CA LEU A 128 -2.51 1.22 2.14
C LEU A 128 -1.16 1.96 2.35
N PRO A 129 -0.22 1.37 3.12
CA PRO A 129 1.04 2.04 3.46
C PRO A 129 1.98 2.10 2.26
N LEU A 130 2.74 3.19 2.15
CA LEU A 130 3.84 3.32 1.19
C LEU A 130 5.18 3.34 1.95
N TYR A 131 6.16 2.56 1.48
CA TYR A 131 7.48 2.56 2.09
C TYR A 131 8.20 3.89 1.85
N GLY A 132 8.83 4.45 2.89
CA GLY A 132 9.34 5.81 2.94
C GLY A 132 8.29 6.86 3.31
N HIS A 133 7.08 6.42 3.71
CA HIS A 133 6.01 7.29 4.21
C HIS A 133 5.43 6.72 5.52
N GLU A 134 4.47 5.79 5.42
CA GLU A 134 3.83 5.18 6.60
C GLU A 134 4.65 4.05 7.22
N ILE A 135 5.61 3.52 6.48
CA ILE A 135 6.52 2.47 6.93
C ILE A 135 7.91 2.76 6.39
N GLU A 136 8.93 2.49 7.18
CA GLU A 136 10.32 2.53 6.75
C GLU A 136 11.18 1.68 7.70
N GLN A 137 12.51 1.82 7.68
CA GLN A 137 13.41 0.99 8.49
C GLN A 137 13.30 1.25 10.00
N ASP A 138 13.06 2.49 10.42
CA ASP A 138 12.98 2.90 11.84
C ASP A 138 11.52 3.06 12.34
N ILE A 139 10.54 2.79 11.48
CA ILE A 139 9.13 2.71 11.85
C ILE A 139 8.72 1.25 12.05
N ASP A 140 8.36 0.88 13.28
CA ASP A 140 7.91 -0.47 13.58
C ASP A 140 6.43 -0.72 13.15
N PRO A 141 6.07 -1.97 12.80
CA PRO A 141 4.73 -2.31 12.36
C PRO A 141 3.65 -2.15 13.44
N ILE A 142 3.98 -2.12 14.74
CA ILE A 142 3.00 -1.89 15.80
C ILE A 142 2.59 -0.41 15.80
N SER A 143 3.56 0.50 15.75
CA SER A 143 3.36 1.95 15.63
C SER A 143 2.61 2.31 14.34
N ALA A 144 2.91 1.62 13.22
CA ALA A 144 2.20 1.78 11.96
C ALA A 144 0.76 1.21 11.96
N ARG A 145 0.34 0.55 13.05
CA ARG A 145 -0.91 -0.22 13.17
C ARG A 145 -1.05 -1.33 12.12
N LEU A 146 0.08 -1.93 11.76
CA LEU A 146 0.21 -3.10 10.89
C LEU A 146 0.47 -4.39 11.68
N GLY A 147 0.17 -4.40 12.98
CA GLY A 147 0.31 -5.61 13.82
C GLY A 147 -0.49 -6.82 13.32
N TRP A 148 -1.49 -6.62 12.45
CA TRP A 148 -2.21 -7.70 11.77
C TRP A 148 -1.33 -8.49 10.79
N ALA A 149 -0.25 -7.90 10.28
CA ALA A 149 0.73 -8.55 9.40
C ALA A 149 1.83 -9.29 10.18
N VAL A 150 1.82 -9.22 11.53
CA VAL A 150 2.82 -9.84 12.40
C VAL A 150 2.22 -11.06 13.11
N SER A 151 2.61 -12.25 12.67
CA SER A 151 2.23 -13.51 13.35
C SER A 151 3.25 -13.85 14.44
N PHE A 152 2.89 -13.65 15.70
CA PHE A 152 3.73 -14.02 16.86
C PHE A 152 3.69 -15.51 17.20
N SER A 153 2.71 -16.24 16.62
CA SER A 153 2.51 -17.67 16.86
C SER A 153 3.29 -18.57 15.89
N LYS A 154 3.91 -18.01 14.83
CA LYS A 154 4.67 -18.79 13.84
C LYS A 154 6.06 -19.27 14.32
N GLY A 155 6.41 -18.99 15.57
CA GLY A 155 7.75 -19.21 16.10
C GLY A 155 8.67 -18.00 15.89
N ASP A 156 9.97 -18.26 15.78
CA ASP A 156 11.01 -17.24 15.72
C ASP A 156 11.11 -16.58 14.34
N PHE A 157 11.40 -15.27 14.34
CA PHE A 157 11.71 -14.47 13.16
C PHE A 157 12.53 -13.24 13.56
N VAL A 158 13.25 -12.66 12.59
CA VAL A 158 14.09 -11.48 12.85
C VAL A 158 13.24 -10.32 13.39
N GLY A 159 13.63 -9.80 14.57
CA GLY A 159 12.93 -8.71 15.24
C GLY A 159 11.74 -9.13 16.11
N ARG A 160 11.42 -10.43 16.23
CA ARG A 160 10.27 -10.92 17.00
C ARG A 160 10.18 -10.36 18.41
N ASP A 161 11.25 -10.47 19.20
CA ASP A 161 11.22 -10.11 20.61
C ASP A 161 11.08 -8.59 20.82
N ALA A 162 11.70 -7.79 19.94
CA ALA A 162 11.52 -6.34 19.92
C ALA A 162 10.06 -5.96 19.64
N LEU A 163 9.43 -6.60 18.64
CA LEU A 163 8.01 -6.35 18.33
C LEU A 163 7.07 -6.87 19.41
N LEU A 164 7.42 -7.98 20.08
CA LEU A 164 6.61 -8.53 21.17
C LEU A 164 6.62 -7.58 22.36
N LYS A 165 7.79 -7.00 22.68
CA LYS A 165 7.92 -5.97 23.71
C LYS A 165 7.03 -4.77 23.41
N LEU A 166 7.11 -4.20 22.20
CA LEU A 166 6.27 -3.08 21.77
C LEU A 166 4.77 -3.41 21.83
N LYS A 167 4.39 -4.64 21.46
CA LYS A 167 2.99 -5.08 21.54
C LYS A 167 2.47 -5.16 22.98
N LEU A 168 3.31 -5.56 23.94
CA LEU A 168 2.93 -5.72 25.34
C LEU A 168 2.99 -4.40 26.12
N GLU A 169 4.01 -3.59 25.88
CA GLU A 169 4.26 -2.34 26.62
C GLU A 169 3.59 -1.12 25.98
N GLY A 170 3.23 -1.21 24.69
CA GLY A 170 2.72 -0.09 23.90
C GLY A 170 3.82 0.68 23.16
N THR A 171 3.41 1.59 22.30
CA THR A 171 4.30 2.47 21.51
C THR A 171 4.11 3.91 21.92
N SER A 172 5.14 4.75 21.79
CA SER A 172 5.05 6.18 22.10
C SER A 172 4.26 6.97 21.06
N HIS A 173 4.28 6.51 19.81
CA HIS A 173 3.58 7.13 18.69
C HIS A 173 2.78 6.09 17.90
N LEU A 174 1.70 6.55 17.27
CA LEU A 174 0.82 5.72 16.46
C LEU A 174 0.45 6.45 15.18
N LEU A 175 0.41 5.69 14.08
CA LEU A 175 -0.14 6.17 12.82
C LEU A 175 -1.67 6.32 12.96
N VAL A 176 -2.17 7.51 12.65
CA VAL A 176 -3.60 7.85 12.65
C VAL A 176 -4.04 8.36 11.29
N GLY A 177 -5.34 8.26 11.01
CA GLY A 177 -5.97 9.05 9.95
C GLY A 177 -6.54 10.32 10.56
N PHE A 178 -6.48 11.42 9.84
CA PHE A 178 -7.08 12.69 10.24
C PHE A 178 -7.85 13.33 9.09
N GLU A 179 -8.79 14.19 9.43
CA GLU A 179 -9.51 15.07 8.51
C GLU A 179 -9.32 16.52 8.95
N MET A 180 -9.05 17.41 8.00
CA MET A 180 -8.95 18.85 8.26
C MET A 180 -10.33 19.43 8.57
N VAL A 181 -10.42 20.21 9.65
CA VAL A 181 -11.59 21.05 9.96
C VAL A 181 -11.48 22.37 9.21
N ASP A 182 -10.28 22.97 9.23
CA ASP A 182 -9.99 24.14 8.43
C ASP A 182 -9.79 23.75 6.96
N LYS A 183 -10.27 24.60 6.04
CA LYS A 183 -10.13 24.33 4.60
C LYS A 183 -8.68 24.52 4.13
N ALA A 184 -7.87 23.48 4.31
CA ALA A 184 -6.49 23.40 3.86
C ALA A 184 -6.17 21.99 3.36
N VAL A 185 -5.20 21.87 2.45
CA VAL A 185 -4.75 20.58 1.91
C VAL A 185 -3.52 20.13 2.70
N PRO A 186 -3.59 19.05 3.49
CA PRO A 186 -2.41 18.49 4.13
C PRO A 186 -1.49 17.87 3.09
N ARG A 187 -0.18 17.81 3.36
CA ARG A 187 0.83 17.15 2.54
C ARG A 187 1.82 16.43 3.44
N GLY A 188 2.49 15.41 2.90
CA GLY A 188 3.59 14.74 3.59
C GLY A 188 4.69 15.75 4.00
N GLY A 189 5.30 15.54 5.16
CA GLY A 189 6.32 16.41 5.75
C GLY A 189 5.77 17.60 6.54
N TYR A 190 4.46 17.82 6.60
CA TYR A 190 3.90 18.85 7.48
C TYR A 190 3.93 18.39 8.94
N SER A 191 4.33 19.29 9.83
CA SER A 191 4.37 19.02 11.26
C SER A 191 2.96 18.88 11.83
N VAL A 192 2.79 17.94 12.76
CA VAL A 192 1.63 17.86 13.64
C VAL A 192 1.98 18.55 14.94
N ALA A 193 1.10 19.44 15.40
CA ALA A 193 1.24 20.15 16.66
C ALA A 193 0.09 19.89 17.62
N LEU A 194 0.41 19.95 18.91
CA LEU A 194 -0.53 19.92 20.05
C LEU A 194 -0.17 21.08 20.97
N ASP A 195 -1.15 21.93 21.28
CA ASP A 195 -0.97 23.10 22.16
C ASP A 195 0.23 24.00 21.77
N GLY A 196 0.54 24.07 20.47
CA GLY A 196 1.64 24.86 19.92
C GLY A 196 2.99 24.14 19.80
N GLU A 197 3.13 22.95 20.38
CA GLU A 197 4.36 22.14 20.33
C GLU A 197 4.29 21.12 19.19
N VAL A 198 5.39 20.93 18.45
CA VAL A 198 5.47 19.91 17.40
C VAL A 198 5.67 18.53 18.02
N VAL A 199 4.76 17.61 17.70
CA VAL A 199 4.69 16.27 18.31
C VAL A 199 4.71 15.12 17.29
N GLY A 200 4.77 15.43 16.01
CA GLY A 200 4.72 14.42 14.97
C GLY A 200 4.74 15.01 13.57
N GLU A 201 4.46 14.16 12.59
CA GLU A 201 4.56 14.50 11.17
C GLU A 201 3.47 13.79 10.35
N VAL A 202 2.97 14.51 9.35
CA VAL A 202 2.10 13.97 8.30
C VAL A 202 2.94 13.14 7.34
N THR A 203 2.57 11.86 7.16
CA THR A 203 3.25 10.95 6.22
C THR A 203 2.72 11.10 4.79
N THR A 204 1.38 11.17 4.67
CA THR A 204 0.68 11.37 3.39
C THR A 204 -0.55 12.24 3.64
N GLY A 205 -0.82 13.22 2.77
CA GLY A 205 -2.03 14.03 2.84
C GLY A 205 -2.45 14.54 1.48
N MET A 206 -3.77 14.63 1.26
CA MET A 206 -4.35 15.18 0.04
C MET A 206 -5.83 15.55 0.21
N LYS A 207 -6.40 16.18 -0.82
CA LYS A 207 -7.85 16.19 -1.03
C LYS A 207 -8.23 14.88 -1.72
N SER A 208 -8.89 13.97 -1.01
CA SER A 208 -9.35 12.68 -1.54
C SER A 208 -10.26 12.91 -2.76
N PRO A 209 -9.90 12.42 -3.95
CA PRO A 209 -10.73 12.56 -5.15
C PRO A 209 -12.11 11.92 -4.99
N THR A 210 -12.18 10.74 -4.37
CA THR A 210 -13.42 9.95 -4.26
C THR A 210 -14.38 10.52 -3.23
N THR A 211 -13.87 10.94 -2.06
CA THR A 211 -14.71 11.43 -0.96
C THR A 211 -14.86 12.95 -0.92
N GLY A 212 -14.01 13.68 -1.62
CA GLY A 212 -13.94 15.15 -1.60
C GLY A 212 -13.36 15.76 -0.32
N ARG A 213 -13.00 14.93 0.67
CA ARG A 213 -12.50 15.34 1.99
C ARG A 213 -11.02 15.72 1.97
N PHE A 214 -10.60 16.61 2.86
CA PHE A 214 -9.20 16.95 3.08
C PHE A 214 -8.67 16.07 4.20
N VAL A 215 -7.95 15.02 3.86
CA VAL A 215 -7.57 13.95 4.80
C VAL A 215 -6.08 13.64 4.70
N GLY A 216 -5.53 13.04 5.74
CA GLY A 216 -4.15 12.60 5.77
C GLY A 216 -3.87 11.52 6.81
N LEU A 217 -2.68 10.97 6.72
CA LEU A 217 -2.08 10.04 7.67
C LEU A 217 -0.93 10.74 8.39
N ALA A 218 -0.81 10.52 9.69
CA ALA A 218 0.26 11.13 10.50
C ALA A 218 0.63 10.25 11.69
N TYR A 219 1.87 10.36 12.15
CA TYR A 219 2.26 9.87 13.46
C TYR A 219 1.97 10.91 14.52
N VAL A 220 1.32 10.48 15.60
CA VAL A 220 1.00 11.32 16.77
C VAL A 220 1.32 10.57 18.06
N PRO A 221 1.54 11.26 19.18
CA PRO A 221 1.66 10.63 20.49
C PRO A 221 0.48 9.68 20.77
N ALA A 222 0.77 8.52 21.35
CA ALA A 222 -0.20 7.44 21.48
C ALA A 222 -1.43 7.81 22.34
N ASP A 223 -1.28 8.71 23.31
CA ASP A 223 -2.35 9.27 24.13
C ASP A 223 -3.31 10.19 23.36
N HIS A 224 -2.85 10.77 22.24
CA HIS A 224 -3.64 11.61 21.33
C HIS A 224 -4.16 10.86 20.11
N ALA A 225 -3.83 9.57 19.95
CA ALA A 225 -4.22 8.77 18.78
C ALA A 225 -5.69 8.29 18.76
N LYS A 226 -6.52 8.72 19.71
CA LYS A 226 -7.94 8.34 19.81
C LYS A 226 -8.79 9.05 18.75
N LEU A 227 -9.86 8.39 18.31
CA LEU A 227 -10.84 9.02 17.42
C LEU A 227 -11.46 10.25 18.09
N GLY A 228 -11.58 11.34 17.32
CA GLY A 228 -12.11 12.61 17.82
C GLY A 228 -11.10 13.53 18.48
N SER A 229 -9.85 13.09 18.72
CA SER A 229 -8.79 13.97 19.20
C SER A 229 -8.55 15.12 18.23
N ALA A 230 -8.43 16.33 18.76
CA ALA A 230 -8.02 17.50 18.00
C ALA A 230 -6.49 17.50 17.85
N ILE A 231 -6.02 17.83 16.65
CA ILE A 231 -4.60 18.04 16.34
C ILE A 231 -4.50 19.25 15.40
N ASP A 232 -3.36 19.92 15.37
CA ASP A 232 -3.10 20.95 14.38
C ASP A 232 -2.08 20.45 13.34
N ILE A 233 -2.33 20.75 12.07
CA ILE A 233 -1.35 20.56 11.01
C ILE A 233 -0.74 21.93 10.70
N VAL A 234 0.58 22.04 10.82
CA VAL A 234 1.30 23.29 10.55
C VAL A 234 1.49 23.44 9.04
N ILE A 235 0.74 24.35 8.44
CA ILE A 235 0.75 24.59 6.98
C ILE A 235 1.19 26.03 6.76
N ARG A 236 2.37 26.22 6.17
CA ARG A 236 2.97 27.56 5.95
C ARG A 236 3.05 28.36 7.25
N ASP A 237 3.60 27.74 8.29
CA ASP A 237 3.76 28.31 9.64
C ASP A 237 2.45 28.71 10.35
N GLN A 238 1.31 28.23 9.85
CA GLN A 238 0.00 28.47 10.44
C GLN A 238 -0.59 27.14 10.92
N PRO A 239 -0.96 27.01 12.21
CA PRO A 239 -1.70 25.85 12.67
C PRO A 239 -3.07 25.82 12.00
N LYS A 240 -3.42 24.65 11.44
CA LYS A 240 -4.72 24.37 10.84
C LYS A 240 -5.35 23.19 11.54
N ARG A 241 -6.56 23.38 12.06
CA ARG A 241 -7.23 22.38 12.86
C ARG A 241 -7.58 21.15 12.04
N ALA A 242 -7.30 19.98 12.61
CA ALA A 242 -7.72 18.67 12.14
C ALA A 242 -8.25 17.83 13.30
N VAL A 243 -8.92 16.73 12.96
CA VAL A 243 -9.46 15.77 13.93
C VAL A 243 -9.06 14.37 13.51
N VAL A 244 -8.68 13.55 14.47
CA VAL A 244 -8.38 12.12 14.24
C VAL A 244 -9.67 11.39 13.86
N VAL A 245 -9.67 10.72 12.71
CA VAL A 245 -10.82 9.99 12.16
C VAL A 245 -10.50 8.52 11.92
N ARG A 246 -11.55 7.72 11.74
CA ARG A 246 -11.40 6.30 11.46
C ARG A 246 -10.79 6.09 10.08
N ARG A 247 -9.81 5.19 10.01
CA ARG A 247 -9.30 4.60 8.76
C ARG A 247 -10.11 3.36 8.38
N PRO A 248 -10.25 3.04 7.08
CA PRO A 248 -9.78 3.82 5.94
C PRO A 248 -10.71 5.01 5.59
N PHE A 249 -10.29 5.90 4.71
CA PHE A 249 -11.13 7.00 4.21
C PHE A 249 -12.14 6.52 3.15
N TYR A 250 -11.78 5.47 2.43
CA TYR A 250 -12.61 4.72 1.49
C TYR A 250 -12.59 3.23 1.85
N LEU A 251 -13.77 2.60 1.88
CA LEU A 251 -13.86 1.16 2.14
C LEU A 251 -13.55 0.39 0.86
N ALA A 252 -12.40 -0.28 0.85
CA ALA A 252 -11.95 -1.11 -0.26
C ALA A 252 -13.02 -2.10 -0.75
N ALA A 253 -13.21 -2.17 -2.06
CA ALA A 253 -14.21 -3.02 -2.71
C ALA A 253 -13.91 -4.51 -2.57
N TYR A 254 -12.62 -4.92 -2.54
CA TYR A 254 -12.21 -6.31 -2.32
C TYR A 254 -12.49 -6.84 -0.91
N ARG A 255 -13.00 -6.00 0.01
CA ARG A 255 -13.40 -6.38 1.37
C ARG A 255 -14.93 -6.50 1.51
N ARG A 256 -15.69 -6.37 0.42
CA ARG A 256 -17.15 -6.52 0.42
C ARG A 256 -17.50 -7.95 0.05
#